data_AF-A0A955KDZ1-F1
#
_entry.id   AF-A0A955KDZ1-F1
#
_cell.length_a   1.000
_cell.length_b   1.000
_cell.length_c   1.000
_cell.angle_alpha   90.00
_cell.angle_beta   90.00
_cell.angle_gamma   90.00
#
_symmetry.space_group_name_H-M   'P 1'
#
loop_
_entity.id
_entity.type
_entity.pdbx_description
1 polymer ?
#
loop_
_entity_poly.entity_id
_entity_poly.type
_entity_poly.pdbx_seq_one_letter_code
_entity_poly.pdbx_strand_id
1 'polypeptide(L)'
;ETLAIILYKEPISRVEIDRIRGVNSSFILRNLLMRGLILRESITGNGYQFRITPNLLNHLGVTNKQQLPQFSEFLNAIEAFDINPT
;
A
#
# COMPACT_ATOMS: atom_id res chain seq x y z
N GLU A 1 1.40 0.11 -9.46
CA GLU A 1 0.07 -0.10 -8.87
C GLU A 1 0.14 -0.58 -7.42
N THR A 2 0.48 -1.84 -7.11
CA THR A 2 0.51 -2.39 -5.72
C THR A 2 1.26 -1.51 -4.72
N LEU A 3 2.43 -1.02 -5.11
CA LEU A 3 3.24 -0.14 -4.27
C LEU A 3 2.55 1.18 -3.96
N ALA A 4 1.81 1.74 -4.94
CA ALA A 4 1.02 2.96 -4.74
C ALA A 4 -0.15 2.70 -3.78
N ILE A 5 -0.85 1.57 -3.92
CA ILE A 5 -1.93 1.19 -3.00
C ILE A 5 -1.41 1.14 -1.56
N ILE A 6 -0.24 0.51 -1.33
CA ILE A 6 0.36 0.46 0.01
C ILE A 6 0.79 1.86 0.48
N LEU A 7 1.40 2.66 -0.40
CA LEU A 7 1.85 4.03 -0.08
C LEU A 7 0.72 4.94 0.40
N TYR A 8 -0.48 4.79 -0.17
CA TYR A 8 -1.62 5.66 0.14
C TYR A 8 -2.61 5.05 1.14
N LYS A 9 -2.77 3.71 1.22
CA LYS A 9 -3.70 3.03 2.16
C LYS A 9 -3.03 2.35 3.35
N GLU A 10 -1.72 2.50 3.55
CA GLU A 10 -1.07 1.88 4.72
C GLU A 10 -1.69 2.35 6.06
N PRO A 11 -1.91 1.43 7.02
CA PRO A 11 -1.66 -0.01 6.92
C PRO A 11 -2.75 -0.75 6.13
N ILE A 12 -2.36 -1.71 5.28
CA ILE A 12 -3.31 -2.48 4.46
C ILE A 12 -2.97 -3.98 4.42
N SER A 13 -3.97 -4.85 4.49
CA SER A 13 -3.79 -6.30 4.37
C SER A 13 -3.66 -6.78 2.92
N ARG A 14 -3.07 -7.96 2.70
CA ARG A 14 -3.03 -8.58 1.36
C ARG A 14 -4.42 -8.72 0.75
N VAL A 15 -5.42 -9.09 1.56
CA VAL A 15 -6.79 -9.33 1.08
C VAL A 15 -7.39 -8.06 0.49
N GLU A 16 -7.18 -6.92 1.14
CA GLU A 16 -7.64 -5.62 0.65
C GLU A 16 -6.89 -5.18 -0.61
N ILE A 17 -5.58 -5.40 -0.65
CA ILE A 17 -4.78 -5.14 -1.86
C ILE A 17 -5.30 -5.97 -3.05
N ASP A 18 -5.52 -7.27 -2.83
CA ASP A 18 -6.04 -8.18 -3.86
C ASP A 18 -7.44 -7.75 -4.33
N ARG A 19 -8.30 -7.28 -3.41
CA ARG A 19 -9.62 -6.72 -3.73
C ARG A 19 -9.50 -5.47 -4.60
N ILE A 20 -8.68 -4.49 -4.21
CA ILE A 20 -8.51 -3.23 -4.96
C ILE A 20 -7.95 -3.48 -6.36
N ARG A 21 -6.99 -4.41 -6.49
CA ARG A 21 -6.37 -4.75 -7.77
C ARG A 21 -7.20 -5.70 -8.63
N GLY A 22 -8.20 -6.36 -8.05
CA GLY A 22 -8.97 -7.43 -8.68
C GLY A 22 -8.17 -8.69 -9.02
N VAL A 23 -6.91 -8.80 -8.57
CA VAL A 23 -6.00 -9.93 -8.87
C VAL A 23 -5.07 -10.24 -7.71
N ASN A 24 -4.52 -11.46 -7.69
CA ASN A 24 -3.58 -11.91 -6.68
C ASN A 24 -2.26 -11.08 -6.68
N SER A 25 -1.84 -10.63 -5.49
CA SER A 25 -0.65 -9.78 -5.30
C SER A 25 0.53 -10.47 -4.60
N SER A 26 0.49 -11.79 -4.38
CA SER A 26 1.53 -12.49 -3.60
C SER A 26 2.94 -12.31 -4.16
N PHE A 27 3.11 -12.46 -5.48
CA PHE A 27 4.43 -12.37 -6.11
C PHE A 27 5.01 -10.96 -6.02
N ILE A 28 4.19 -9.93 -6.32
CA ILE A 28 4.64 -8.55 -6.27
C ILE A 28 4.94 -8.11 -4.84
N LEU A 29 4.12 -8.50 -3.86
CA LEU A 29 4.37 -8.24 -2.44
C LEU A 29 5.70 -8.85 -1.97
N ARG A 30 5.98 -10.10 -2.37
CA ARG A 30 7.27 -10.74 -2.07
C ARG A 30 8.45 -9.95 -2.66
N ASN A 31 8.35 -9.49 -3.91
CA ASN A 31 9.40 -8.70 -4.54
C ASN A 31 9.62 -7.36 -3.83
N LEU A 32 8.55 -6.66 -3.44
CA LEU A 32 8.63 -5.40 -2.72
C LEU A 32 9.27 -5.56 -1.33
N LEU A 33 8.94 -6.65 -0.63
CA LEU A 33 9.58 -7.02 0.65
C LEU A 33 11.08 -7.30 0.47
N MET A 34 11.45 -8.10 -0.53
CA MET A 34 12.87 -8.42 -0.80
C MET A 34 13.70 -7.19 -1.15
N ARG A 35 13.09 -6.20 -1.82
CA ARG A 35 13.72 -4.90 -2.12
C ARG A 35 13.72 -3.94 -0.93
N GLY A 36 13.10 -4.30 0.18
CA GLY A 36 12.97 -3.45 1.36
C GLY A 36 12.20 -2.16 1.10
N LEU A 37 11.27 -2.15 0.13
CA LEU A 37 10.41 -0.99 -0.17
C LEU A 37 9.15 -0.97 0.68
N ILE A 38 8.74 -2.15 1.15
CA ILE A 38 7.63 -2.33 2.08
C ILE A 38 8.07 -3.23 3.23
N LEU A 39 7.34 -3.17 4.34
CA LEU A 39 7.52 -4.02 5.51
C LEU A 39 6.21 -4.74 5.83
N ARG A 40 6.31 -5.94 6.43
CA ARG A 40 5.18 -6.74 6.87
C ARG A 40 5.10 -6.70 8.39
N GLU A 41 3.99 -6.24 8.93
CA GLU A 41 3.71 -6.19 10.37
C GLU A 41 2.65 -7.24 10.74
N SER A 42 2.90 -7.98 11.82
CA SER A 42 1.87 -8.82 12.43
C SER A 42 0.82 -7.95 13.09
N ILE A 43 -0.45 -8.34 12.95
CA ILE A 43 -1.57 -7.74 13.69
C ILE A 43 -2.09 -8.75 14.72
N THR A 44 -3.00 -8.33 15.60
CA THR A 44 -3.63 -9.22 16.57
C THR A 44 -4.23 -10.46 15.88
N GLY A 45 -3.87 -11.65 16.36
CA GLY A 45 -4.21 -12.92 15.74
C GLY A 45 -3.17 -13.42 14.73
N ASN A 46 -3.60 -14.17 13.71
CA ASN A 46 -2.73 -14.79 12.70
C ASN A 46 -2.58 -13.93 11.42
N GLY A 47 -2.93 -12.64 11.48
CA GLY A 47 -2.95 -11.74 10.34
C GLY A 47 -1.67 -10.93 10.17
N TYR A 48 -1.52 -10.33 8.98
CA TYR A 48 -0.46 -9.36 8.69
C TYR A 48 -0.96 -8.21 7.81
N GLN A 49 -0.34 -7.04 7.99
CA GLN A 49 -0.54 -5.84 7.18
C GLN A 49 0.79 -5.36 6.57
N PHE A 50 0.70 -4.51 5.56
CA PHE A 50 1.84 -3.93 4.86
C PHE A 50 1.90 -2.42 5.03
N ARG A 51 3.12 -1.91 5.12
CA ARG A 51 3.46 -0.48 5.15
C ARG A 51 4.65 -0.20 4.26
N ILE A 52 4.85 1.06 3.88
CA ILE A 52 6.07 1.49 3.21
C ILE A 52 7.24 1.55 4.19
N THR A 53 8.44 1.42 3.66
CA THR A 53 9.66 1.74 4.42
C THR A 53 10.14 3.14 4.08
N PRO A 54 10.99 3.76 4.93
CA PRO A 54 11.69 5.00 4.57
C PRO A 54 12.52 4.87 3.28
N ASN A 55 12.98 3.66 2.94
CA ASN A 55 13.74 3.39 1.73
C ASN A 55 12.94 3.73 0.45
N LEU A 56 11.61 3.51 0.48
CA LEU A 56 10.75 3.91 -0.63
C LEU A 56 10.75 5.43 -0.82
N LEU A 57 10.59 6.20 0.26
CA LEU A 57 10.57 7.66 0.19
C LEU A 57 11.91 8.21 -0.31
N ASN A 58 13.03 7.64 0.16
CA ASN A 58 14.37 7.97 -0.33
C ASN A 58 14.51 7.68 -1.84
N HIS A 59 13.97 6.55 -2.32
CA HIS A 59 13.99 6.21 -3.74
C HIS A 59 13.15 7.19 -4.58
N LEU A 60 12.09 7.75 -4.01
CA LEU A 60 11.24 8.77 -4.63
C LEU A 60 11.79 10.20 -4.47
N GLY A 61 12.91 10.39 -3.75
CA GLY A 61 13.51 11.70 -3.52
C GLY A 61 12.71 12.62 -2.61
N VAL A 62 11.81 12.07 -1.79
CA VAL A 62 10.96 12.83 -0.86
C VAL A 62 11.25 12.43 0.58
N THR A 63 11.02 13.34 1.52
CA THR A 63 11.20 13.07 2.95
C THR A 63 9.91 12.66 3.64
N ASN A 64 8.76 12.97 3.04
CA ASN A 64 7.45 12.58 3.56
C ASN A 64 6.50 12.18 2.43
N LYS A 65 5.43 11.45 2.78
CA LYS A 65 4.42 11.03 1.80
C LYS A 65 3.50 12.17 1.34
N GLN A 66 3.39 13.25 2.12
CA GLN A 66 2.58 14.42 1.79
C GLN A 66 3.17 15.26 0.64
N GLN A 67 4.46 15.11 0.36
CA GLN A 67 5.16 15.72 -0.78
C GLN A 67 4.91 14.98 -2.09
N LEU A 68 4.26 13.82 -2.05
CA LEU A 68 3.97 13.06 -3.26
C LEU A 68 2.94 13.82 -4.12
N PRO A 69 3.17 13.94 -5.42
CA PRO A 69 2.19 14.54 -6.32
C PRO A 69 0.88 13.75 -6.23
N GLN A 70 -0.25 14.46 -6.26
CA GLN A 70 -1.60 13.89 -6.30
C GLN A 70 -2.00 13.07 -5.06
N PHE A 71 -1.30 13.24 -3.92
CA PHE A 71 -1.64 12.56 -2.66
C PHE A 71 -3.13 12.73 -2.28
N SER A 72 -3.66 13.94 -2.39
CA SER A 72 -5.07 14.24 -2.10
C SER A 72 -6.06 13.63 -3.10
N GLU A 73 -5.73 13.65 -4.40
CA GLU A 73 -6.58 13.08 -5.45
C GLU A 73 -6.70 11.56 -5.30
N PHE A 74 -5.60 10.90 -4.96
CA PHE A 74 -5.55 9.45 -4.80
C PHE A 74 -6.31 8.98 -3.54
N LEU A 75 -6.24 9.75 -2.44
CA LEU A 75 -7.06 9.48 -1.25
C LEU A 75 -8.56 9.55 -1.56
N ASN A 76 -9.00 10.60 -2.26
CA ASN A 76 -10.41 10.75 -2.64
C ASN A 76 -10.89 9.61 -3.56
N ALA A 77 -10.06 9.22 -4.54
CA ALA A 77 -10.39 8.13 -5.45
C ALA A 77 -10.58 6.81 -4.69
N ILE A 78 -9.73 6.54 -3.69
CA ILE A 78 -9.81 5.37 -2.85
C ILE A 78 -11.08 5.37 -1.97
N GLU A 79 -11.39 6.47 -1.30
CA GLU A 79 -12.59 6.56 -0.47
C GLU A 79 -13.86 6.32 -1.29
N ALA A 80 -13.88 6.79 -2.53
CA ALA A 80 -14.98 6.54 -3.47
C ALA A 80 -15.18 5.05 -3.82
N PHE A 81 -14.15 4.21 -3.72
CA PHE A 81 -14.29 2.75 -3.90
C PHE A 81 -14.90 2.06 -2.68
N ASP A 82 -14.66 2.55 -1.46
CA ASP A 82 -15.17 1.93 -0.23
C ASP A 82 -16.68 2.21 0.00
N ILE A 83 -17.24 3.25 -0.64
CA ILE A 83 -18.67 3.65 -0.51
C ILE A 83 -19.65 2.94 -1.46
N ASN A 84 -19.19 2.04 -2.34
CA ASN A 84 -20.08 1.18 -3.13
C ASN A 84 -19.88 -0.30 -2.74
N PRO A 85 -20.51 -0.77 -1.65
CA PRO A 85 -20.63 -2.19 -1.41
C PRO A 85 -21.61 -2.72 -2.46
N THR A 86 -21.09 -3.40 -3.48
CA THR A 86 -21.93 -4.24 -4.33
C THR A 86 -22.30 -5.50 -3.58
#